data_AF-A0A1I0GGT8-F1
#
_entry.id   AF-A0A1I0GGT8-F1
#
_cell.length_a   1.000
_cell.length_b   1.000
_cell.length_c   1.000
_cell.angle_alpha   90.00
_cell.angle_beta   90.00
_cell.angle_gamma   90.00
#
_symmetry.space_group_name_H-M   'P 1'
#
loop_
_entity.id
_entity.type
_entity.pdbx_description
1 polymer ?
#
loop_
_entity_poly.entity_id
_entity_poly.type
_entity_poly.pdbx_seq_one_letter_code
_entity_poly.pdbx_strand_id
1 'polypeptide(L)'
;MPSRPATIAQRQQLAAQRPPELPTVPERPPYAADFAEGLAYELAHARPPQVPALLHAHFPAPDQPDCDYLAGVLRQIDEARYCERAVGCGTDFVFWGIEYSAPNMAAARKWLAAAGATLVAQNSAGRGQP
;
A
#
# COMPACT_ATOMS: atom_id res chain seq x y z
N MET A 1 -33.38 17.54 35.32
CA MET A 1 -32.38 17.50 36.41
C MET A 1 -31.02 17.76 35.79
N PRO A 2 -30.28 18.82 36.20
CA PRO A 2 -29.00 19.13 35.58
C PRO A 2 -27.91 18.21 36.14
N SER A 3 -27.43 17.26 35.32
CA SER A 3 -26.30 16.41 35.65
C SER A 3 -25.04 17.28 35.74
N ARG A 4 -24.47 17.40 36.95
CA ARG A 4 -23.23 18.15 37.22
C ARG A 4 -22.09 17.70 36.29
N PRO A 5 -21.18 18.60 35.88
CA PRO A 5 -19.96 18.19 35.20
C PRO A 5 -19.08 17.38 36.17
N ALA A 6 -18.75 16.14 35.78
CA ALA A 6 -17.85 15.29 36.55
C ALA A 6 -16.49 15.97 36.74
N THR A 7 -16.00 16.02 37.99
CA THR A 7 -14.71 16.60 38.35
C THR A 7 -13.57 15.81 37.70
N ILE A 8 -12.39 16.43 37.56
CA ILE A 8 -11.20 15.76 36.97
C ILE A 8 -10.89 14.44 37.71
N ALA A 9 -11.04 14.43 39.03
CA ALA A 9 -10.87 13.22 39.84
C ALA A 9 -11.89 12.11 39.48
N GLN A 10 -13.17 12.46 39.27
CA GLN A 10 -14.18 11.50 38.82
C GLN A 10 -13.88 10.96 37.41
N ARG A 11 -13.38 11.81 36.51
CA ARG A 11 -12.99 11.38 35.15
C ARG A 11 -11.79 10.42 35.18
N GLN A 12 -10.82 10.67 36.05
CA GLN A 12 -9.65 9.80 36.23
C GLN A 12 -10.04 8.45 36.84
N GLN A 13 -10.93 8.42 37.83
CA GLN A 13 -11.45 7.16 38.39
C GLN A 13 -12.25 6.34 37.37
N LEU A 14 -13.00 6.99 36.48
CA LEU A 14 -13.70 6.32 35.39
C LEU A 14 -12.74 5.79 34.32
N ALA A 15 -11.67 6.53 33.99
CA ALA A 15 -10.64 6.07 33.06
C ALA A 15 -9.85 4.87 33.61
N ALA A 16 -9.56 4.85 34.92
CA ALA A 16 -8.88 3.74 35.58
C ALA A 16 -9.73 2.46 35.70
N GLN A 17 -11.06 2.58 35.54
CA GLN A 17 -11.99 1.44 35.54
C GLN A 17 -12.34 0.94 34.13
N ARG A 18 -11.83 1.61 33.07
CA ARG A 18 -12.00 1.09 31.71
C ARG A 18 -11.06 -0.10 31.54
N PRO A 19 -11.56 -1.25 31.02
CA PRO A 19 -10.69 -2.30 30.52
C PRO A 19 -9.70 -1.67 29.52
N PRO A 20 -8.43 -2.10 29.48
CA PRO A 20 -7.52 -1.64 28.44
C PRO A 20 -8.18 -1.90 27.09
N GLU A 21 -8.37 -0.85 26.29
CA GLU A 21 -8.73 -1.02 24.89
C GLU A 21 -7.63 -1.89 24.29
N LEU A 22 -7.99 -3.12 23.92
CA LEU A 22 -7.13 -3.94 23.10
C LEU A 22 -6.80 -3.09 21.88
N PRO A 23 -5.52 -2.88 21.54
CA PRO A 23 -5.17 -2.17 20.33
C PRO A 23 -5.77 -2.99 19.18
N THR A 24 -6.92 -2.53 18.68
CA THR A 24 -7.48 -2.98 17.42
C THR A 24 -6.68 -2.25 16.35
N VAL A 25 -5.38 -2.56 16.29
CA VAL A 25 -4.66 -2.44 15.03
C VAL A 25 -5.33 -3.51 14.18
N PRO A 26 -5.99 -3.15 13.07
CA PRO A 26 -6.38 -4.16 12.09
C PRO A 26 -5.09 -4.90 11.77
N GLU A 27 -5.00 -6.18 12.13
CA GLU A 27 -3.86 -7.03 11.82
C GLU A 27 -3.66 -6.92 10.32
N ARG A 28 -2.64 -6.16 9.90
CA ARG A 28 -2.26 -6.08 8.51
C ARG A 28 -1.83 -7.50 8.16
N PRO A 29 -2.39 -8.11 7.10
CA PRO A 29 -1.95 -9.42 6.70
C PRO A 29 -0.42 -9.40 6.50
N PRO A 30 0.34 -10.38 7.02
CA PRO A 30 1.80 -10.36 6.99
C PRO A 30 2.39 -10.19 5.58
N TYR A 31 1.66 -10.60 4.54
CA TYR A 31 2.07 -10.41 3.14
C TYR A 31 1.97 -8.97 2.61
N ALA A 32 1.27 -8.05 3.30
CA ALA A 32 1.00 -6.71 2.79
C ALA A 32 2.14 -5.70 3.02
N ALA A 33 3.02 -5.96 4.00
CA ALA A 33 4.24 -5.17 4.20
C ALA A 33 5.41 -5.74 3.38
N ASP A 34 5.59 -7.07 3.45
CA ASP A 34 6.69 -7.78 2.80
C ASP A 34 6.66 -7.66 1.28
N PHE A 35 5.48 -7.66 0.66
CA PHE A 35 5.38 -7.54 -0.80
C PHE A 35 5.76 -6.13 -1.28
N ALA A 36 5.32 -5.07 -0.60
CA ALA A 36 5.66 -3.71 -0.98
C ALA A 36 7.18 -3.48 -0.82
N GLU A 37 7.76 -4.00 0.25
CA GLU A 37 9.20 -3.92 0.49
C GLU A 37 9.99 -4.73 -0.55
N GLY A 38 9.61 -5.99 -0.77
CA GLY A 38 10.22 -6.88 -1.75
C GLY A 38 10.13 -6.32 -3.18
N LEU A 39 8.96 -5.83 -3.58
CA LEU A 39 8.78 -5.24 -4.91
C LEU A 39 9.65 -4.01 -5.09
N ALA A 40 9.75 -3.12 -4.09
CA ALA A 40 10.64 -1.97 -4.20
C ALA A 40 12.12 -2.34 -4.19
N TYR A 41 12.54 -3.39 -3.47
CA TYR A 41 13.88 -3.95 -3.58
C TYR A 41 14.17 -4.42 -5.01
N GLU A 42 13.29 -5.23 -5.59
CA GLU A 42 13.48 -5.73 -6.96
C GLU A 42 13.46 -4.60 -7.99
N LEU A 43 12.56 -3.62 -7.82
CA LEU A 43 12.49 -2.43 -8.67
C LEU A 43 13.74 -1.56 -8.56
N ALA A 44 14.38 -1.45 -7.40
CA ALA A 44 15.64 -0.71 -7.27
C ALA A 44 16.80 -1.38 -8.01
N HIS A 45 16.79 -2.72 -8.09
CA HIS A 45 17.84 -3.50 -8.76
C HIS A 45 17.54 -3.81 -10.23
N ALA A 46 16.34 -3.46 -10.71
CA ALA A 46 15.95 -3.61 -12.10
C ALA A 46 16.44 -2.45 -12.98
N ARG A 47 16.47 -2.71 -14.29
CA ARG A 47 16.48 -1.65 -15.33
C ARG A 47 15.05 -1.43 -15.84
N PRO A 48 14.71 -0.23 -16.35
CA PRO A 48 13.34 0.06 -16.79
C PRO A 48 12.76 -0.96 -17.79
N PRO A 49 13.54 -1.49 -18.77
CA PRO A 49 13.04 -2.53 -19.67
C PRO A 49 12.72 -3.88 -19.03
N GLN A 50 13.23 -4.15 -17.83
CA GLN A 50 13.03 -5.42 -17.10
C GLN A 50 11.76 -5.39 -16.22
N VAL A 51 11.29 -4.19 -15.86
CA VAL A 51 10.13 -4.01 -14.97
C VAL A 51 8.86 -4.72 -15.47
N PRO A 52 8.50 -4.69 -16.77
CA PRO A 52 7.34 -5.45 -17.26
C PRO A 52 7.43 -6.95 -17.00
N ALA A 53 8.60 -7.56 -17.23
CA ALA A 53 8.81 -8.99 -17.03
C ALA A 53 8.77 -9.37 -15.55
N LEU A 54 9.35 -8.53 -14.69
CA LEU A 54 9.28 -8.66 -13.24
C LEU A 54 7.82 -8.63 -12.76
N LEU A 55 7.04 -7.63 -13.18
CA LEU A 55 5.63 -7.54 -12.78
C LEU A 55 4.79 -8.69 -13.33
N HIS A 56 5.09 -9.17 -14.52
CA HIS A 56 4.41 -10.35 -15.07
C HIS A 56 4.72 -11.65 -14.31
N ALA A 57 5.88 -11.75 -13.66
CA ALA A 57 6.20 -12.90 -12.81
C ALA A 57 5.33 -12.94 -11.53
N HIS A 58 5.02 -11.77 -10.97
CA HIS A 58 4.10 -11.65 -9.82
C HIS A 58 2.63 -11.71 -10.24
N PHE A 59 2.32 -11.18 -11.42
CA PHE A 59 0.96 -11.06 -11.95
C PHE A 59 0.91 -11.62 -13.40
N PRO A 60 0.89 -12.95 -13.57
CA PRO A 60 0.92 -13.56 -14.90
C PRO A 60 -0.39 -13.37 -15.69
N ALA A 61 -1.51 -13.25 -14.99
CA ALA A 61 -2.83 -12.98 -15.57
C ALA A 61 -3.58 -11.98 -14.67
N PRO A 62 -3.15 -10.71 -14.63
CA PRO A 62 -3.65 -9.74 -13.66
C PRO A 62 -5.15 -9.53 -13.86
N ASP A 63 -5.91 -9.59 -12.77
CA ASP A 63 -7.30 -9.18 -12.73
C ASP A 63 -7.48 -7.77 -12.11
N GLN A 64 -8.73 -7.37 -11.88
CA GLN A 64 -9.02 -6.04 -11.33
C GLN A 64 -8.51 -5.89 -9.88
N PRO A 65 -8.78 -6.83 -8.96
CA PRO A 65 -8.14 -6.86 -7.64
C PRO A 65 -6.62 -6.75 -7.67
N ASP A 66 -5.94 -7.47 -8.56
CA ASP A 66 -4.47 -7.42 -8.70
C ASP A 66 -4.00 -6.02 -9.10
N CYS A 67 -4.69 -5.40 -10.05
CA CYS A 67 -4.38 -4.05 -10.51
C CYS A 67 -4.58 -3.01 -9.38
N ASP A 68 -5.68 -3.12 -8.62
CA ASP A 68 -5.98 -2.24 -7.50
C ASP A 68 -4.96 -2.41 -6.37
N TYR A 69 -4.54 -3.65 -6.10
CA TYR A 69 -3.51 -3.97 -5.12
C TYR A 69 -2.15 -3.37 -5.52
N LEU A 70 -1.70 -3.61 -6.76
CA LEU A 70 -0.45 -3.06 -7.27
C LEU A 70 -0.45 -1.52 -7.26
N ALA A 71 -1.58 -0.89 -7.60
CA ALA A 71 -1.73 0.56 -7.49
C ALA A 71 -1.50 1.06 -6.05
N GLY A 72 -2.07 0.35 -5.06
CA GLY A 72 -1.87 0.64 -3.64
C GLY A 72 -0.41 0.51 -3.21
N VAL A 73 0.26 -0.56 -3.66
CA VAL A 73 1.69 -0.81 -3.36
C VAL A 73 2.58 0.28 -3.94
N LEU A 74 2.38 0.66 -5.21
CA LEU A 74 3.18 1.71 -5.84
C LEU A 74 3.01 3.07 -5.14
N ARG A 75 1.78 3.38 -4.69
CA ARG A 75 1.52 4.58 -3.88
C ARG A 75 2.26 4.54 -2.54
N GLN A 76 2.26 3.39 -1.86
CA GLN A 76 2.95 3.23 -0.58
C GLN A 76 4.47 3.44 -0.72
N ILE A 77 5.07 2.95 -1.81
CA ILE A 77 6.50 3.17 -2.10
C ILE A 77 6.79 4.67 -2.33
N ASP A 78 5.94 5.38 -3.08
CA ASP A 78 6.09 6.82 -3.31
C ASP A 78 5.91 7.64 -2.01
N GLU A 79 4.96 7.28 -1.15
CA GLU A 79 4.71 7.92 0.15
C GLU A 79 5.89 7.72 1.12
N ALA A 80 6.42 6.49 1.21
CA ALA A 80 7.60 6.20 2.02
C ALA A 80 8.80 7.07 1.59
N ARG A 81 9.00 7.22 0.27
CA ARG A 81 10.07 8.07 -0.26
C ARG A 81 9.86 9.55 0.04
N TYR A 82 8.63 10.06 -0.06
CA TYR A 82 8.32 11.44 0.29
C TYR A 82 8.63 11.72 1.77
N CYS A 83 8.23 10.82 2.67
CA CYS A 83 8.50 10.93 4.11
C CYS A 83 10.00 10.98 4.42
N GLU A 84 10.80 10.13 3.78
CA GLU A 84 12.26 10.10 3.94
C GLU A 84 12.91 11.42 3.49
N ARG A 85 12.52 11.95 2.32
CA ARG A 85 13.11 13.19 1.76
C ARG A 85 12.67 14.47 2.46
N ALA A 86 11.40 14.56 2.85
CA ALA A 86 10.79 15.83 3.23
C ALA A 86 10.75 16.07 4.75
N VAL A 87 10.69 15.01 5.56
CA VAL A 87 10.33 15.15 6.98
C VAL A 87 11.31 14.44 7.93
N GLY A 88 12.23 13.60 7.41
CA GLY A 88 13.12 12.82 8.27
C GLY A 88 12.35 11.92 9.24
N CYS A 89 11.13 11.53 8.87
CA CYS A 89 10.31 10.66 9.69
C CYS A 89 11.03 9.33 9.82
N GLY A 90 11.36 8.93 11.05
CA GLY A 90 11.75 7.56 11.40
C GLY A 90 10.58 6.60 11.25
N THR A 91 9.89 6.61 10.09
CA THR A 91 8.84 5.66 9.78
C THR A 91 9.44 4.27 9.71
N ASP A 92 8.85 3.32 10.43
CA ASP A 92 9.20 1.88 10.43
C ASP A 92 9.17 1.23 9.03
N PHE A 93 8.68 1.94 8.02
CA PHE A 93 8.88 1.68 6.59
C PHE A 93 10.21 2.29 6.11
N VAL A 94 11.32 1.89 6.71
CA VAL A 94 12.64 2.23 6.17
C VAL A 94 12.95 1.20 5.09
N PHE A 95 12.92 1.64 3.83
CA PHE A 95 13.60 0.93 2.75
C PHE A 95 15.11 0.98 3.06
N TRP A 96 15.62 0.03 3.85
CA TRP A 96 17.00 -0.04 4.33
C TRP A 96 18.00 -0.01 3.18
N GLY A 97 18.47 1.19 2.80
CA GLY A 97 19.50 1.36 1.77
C GLY A 97 19.07 1.00 0.34
N ILE A 98 17.77 0.87 0.07
CA ILE A 98 17.25 0.57 -1.28
C ILE A 98 17.08 1.89 -2.04
N GLU A 99 17.86 2.09 -3.10
CA GLU A 99 17.78 3.30 -3.91
C GLU A 99 16.45 3.37 -4.69
N TYR A 100 15.64 4.38 -4.39
CA TYR A 100 14.43 4.68 -5.15
C TYR A 100 14.77 4.98 -6.62
N SER A 101 14.16 4.22 -7.54
CA SER A 101 14.31 4.43 -8.98
C SER A 101 13.03 4.98 -9.60
N ALA A 102 12.98 6.30 -9.76
CA ALA A 102 11.92 6.99 -10.51
C ALA A 102 11.62 6.38 -11.89
N PRO A 103 12.63 6.00 -12.73
CA PRO A 103 12.34 5.41 -14.03
C PRO A 103 11.75 4.00 -13.93
N ASN A 104 12.08 3.21 -12.90
CA ASN A 104 11.50 1.89 -12.69
C ASN A 104 10.06 1.99 -12.16
N MET A 105 9.79 2.93 -11.24
CA MET A 105 8.43 3.25 -10.81
C MET A 105 7.54 3.74 -11.96
N ALA A 106 8.10 4.56 -12.86
CA ALA A 106 7.39 4.98 -14.07
C ALA A 106 7.09 3.81 -15.02
N ALA A 107 8.02 2.87 -15.18
CA ALA A 107 7.79 1.66 -15.96
C ALA A 107 6.71 0.77 -15.34
N ALA A 108 6.68 0.63 -14.01
CA ALA A 108 5.65 -0.13 -13.30
C ALA A 108 4.25 0.47 -13.50
N ARG A 109 4.12 1.80 -13.40
CA ARG A 109 2.86 2.50 -13.68
C ARG A 109 2.39 2.33 -15.13
N LYS A 110 3.32 2.35 -16.11
CA LYS A 110 2.98 2.08 -17.52
C LYS A 110 2.46 0.67 -17.72
N TRP A 111 3.07 -0.31 -17.08
CA TRP A 111 2.59 -1.69 -17.13
C TRP A 111 1.18 -1.82 -16.54
N LEU A 112 0.95 -1.25 -15.36
CA LEU A 112 -0.36 -1.25 -14.70
C LEU A 112 -1.46 -0.62 -15.57
N ALA A 113 -1.17 0.51 -16.23
CA ALA A 113 -2.11 1.14 -17.15
C ALA A 113 -2.46 0.24 -18.35
N ALA A 114 -1.49 -0.50 -18.89
CA ALA A 114 -1.71 -1.43 -20.00
C ALA A 114 -2.54 -2.66 -19.56
N ALA A 115 -2.27 -3.19 -18.36
CA ALA A 115 -3.04 -4.29 -17.78
C ALA A 115 -4.52 -3.88 -17.58
N GLY A 116 -4.76 -2.71 -16.97
CA GLY A 116 -6.11 -2.17 -16.79
C GLY A 116 -6.86 -1.95 -18.11
N ALA A 117 -6.20 -1.42 -19.14
CA ALA A 117 -6.82 -1.25 -20.46
C ALA A 117 -7.23 -2.61 -21.08
N THR A 118 -6.40 -3.64 -20.88
CA THR A 118 -6.68 -5.00 -21.36
C THR A 118 -7.91 -5.59 -20.65
N LEU A 119 -8.01 -5.43 -19.34
CA LEU A 119 -9.17 -5.89 -18.55
C LEU A 119 -10.47 -5.19 -18.97
N VAL A 120 -10.43 -3.88 -19.22
CA VAL A 120 -11.59 -3.12 -19.72
C VAL A 120 -12.03 -3.65 -21.10
N ALA A 121 -11.08 -3.93 -22.00
CA ALA A 121 -11.38 -4.49 -23.31
C ALA A 121 -12.02 -5.89 -23.22
N GLN A 122 -11.51 -6.76 -22.35
CA GLN A 122 -12.05 -8.11 -22.13
C GLN A 122 -13.48 -8.05 -21.55
N ASN A 123 -13.72 -7.20 -20.55
CA ASN A 123 -15.03 -7.00 -19.95
C ASN A 123 -16.07 -6.40 -20.90
N SER A 124 -15.61 -5.68 -21.93
CA SER A 124 -16.44 -5.12 -22.99
C SER A 124 -16.77 -6.16 -24.06
N ALA A 125 -15.83 -7.06 -24.37
CA ALA A 125 -16.04 -8.16 -25.31
C ALA A 125 -16.94 -9.27 -24.76
N GLY A 126 -16.87 -9.56 -23.44
CA GLY A 126 -17.69 -10.59 -22.78
C GLY A 126 -19.17 -10.24 -22.61
N ARG A 127 -19.56 -8.96 -22.76
CA ARG A 127 -20.97 -8.52 -22.70
C ARG A 127 -21.69 -8.56 -24.05
N GLY A 128 -21.04 -9.10 -25.09
CA GLY A 128 -21.52 -9.08 -26.47
C GLY A 128 -21.95 -10.42 -27.07
N GLN A 129 -22.23 -11.46 -26.27
CA GLN A 129 -22.81 -12.70 -26.80
C GLN A 129 -24.32 -12.78 -26.51
N PRO A 130 -25.19 -12.77 -27.55
CA PRO A 130 -26.62 -13.08 -27.41
C PRO A 130 -26.88 -14.56 -27.11
#